data_AF-A0A8X7B9V7-F1
#
_entry.id   AF-A0A8X7B9V7-F1
#
_cell.length_a   1.000
_cell.length_b   1.000
_cell.length_c   1.000
_cell.angle_alpha   90.00
_cell.angle_beta   90.00
_cell.angle_gamma   90.00
#
_symmetry.space_group_name_H-M   'P 1'
#
loop_
_entity.id
_entity.type
_entity.pdbx_description
1 polymer ?
#
loop_
_entity_poly.entity_id
_entity_poly.type
_entity_poly.pdbx_seq_one_letter_code
_entity_poly.pdbx_strand_id
1 'polypeptide(L)'
;MNSDSENECLLEERSLDEEFSSSESESDDDCLDSARDWCQKDVTSPLPSHPKFPFTGNPGIKVCIGDSGDPFEYFNLFLDDEMFSFIVEETNRYAESFFENAELTPGSRALEWKNTNKEEMKRFIALLLLQGIVQKPVEQGFWSKRPILSTPFLGKVMGEVRYGLLMKFLHFANNDESSSDLDHNMKIKKHKRVSQSNSTNLCMYRNRIYQWMNR
;
A
#
# COMPACT_ATOMS: atom_id res chain seq x y z
N MET A 1 30.42 -31.68 -66.32
CA MET A 1 29.25 -30.83 -66.05
C MET A 1 29.45 -30.26 -64.66
N ASN A 2 29.88 -28.99 -64.65
CA ASN A 2 29.78 -27.90 -63.67
C ASN A 2 29.61 -28.25 -62.18
N SER A 3 30.23 -27.56 -61.22
CA SER A 3 31.28 -26.52 -61.13
C SER A 3 31.48 -26.28 -59.62
N ASP A 4 32.75 -26.20 -59.19
CA ASP A 4 33.39 -25.18 -58.32
C ASP A 4 32.46 -24.15 -57.62
N SER A 5 32.76 -23.58 -56.47
CA SER A 5 33.89 -23.56 -55.54
C SER A 5 33.45 -22.56 -54.45
N GLU A 6 34.03 -22.72 -53.28
CA GLU A 6 34.03 -21.78 -52.16
C GLU A 6 34.35 -20.34 -52.59
N ASN A 7 33.77 -19.35 -51.90
CA ASN A 7 34.47 -18.10 -51.60
C ASN A 7 33.77 -17.32 -50.47
N GLU A 8 34.44 -17.23 -49.32
CA GLU A 8 34.31 -16.08 -48.42
C GLU A 8 34.90 -14.84 -49.11
N CYS A 9 34.27 -13.66 -48.95
CA CYS A 9 34.98 -12.39 -48.70
C CYS A 9 34.00 -11.23 -48.46
N LEU A 10 34.04 -10.69 -47.25
CA LEU A 10 34.14 -9.28 -46.83
C LEU A 10 33.65 -8.11 -47.71
N LEU A 11 33.08 -7.13 -46.97
CA LEU A 11 33.02 -5.66 -47.11
C LEU A 11 31.70 -4.99 -47.58
N GLU A 12 31.05 -4.34 -46.60
CA GLU A 12 30.52 -2.95 -46.50
C GLU A 12 30.09 -2.22 -47.81
N GLU A 13 28.98 -1.46 -47.89
CA GLU A 13 28.68 -0.27 -47.07
C GLU A 13 27.24 0.30 -47.30
N ARG A 14 26.69 1.00 -46.28
CA ARG A 14 25.73 2.16 -46.25
C ARG A 14 24.27 1.99 -46.74
N SER A 15 23.23 2.67 -46.22
CA SER A 15 22.96 3.78 -45.26
C SER A 15 21.41 3.89 -45.16
N LEU A 16 20.69 4.28 -44.09
CA LEU A 16 20.59 5.58 -43.39
C LEU A 16 19.62 5.39 -42.18
N ASP A 17 20.04 5.93 -41.04
CA ASP A 17 19.32 6.81 -40.09
C ASP A 17 17.95 6.39 -39.49
N GLU A 18 17.92 6.19 -38.17
CA GLU A 18 17.09 6.98 -37.22
C GLU A 18 17.66 6.81 -35.80
N GLU A 19 18.25 7.89 -35.29
CA GLU A 19 18.66 8.06 -33.90
C GLU A 19 17.42 8.11 -32.99
N PHE A 20 17.34 7.22 -31.99
CA PHE A 20 16.60 7.52 -30.77
C PHE A 20 17.57 7.44 -29.59
N SER A 21 18.22 8.58 -29.35
CA SER A 21 18.94 8.84 -28.11
C SER A 21 17.92 9.07 -27.00
N SER A 22 17.86 8.15 -26.05
CA SER A 22 17.26 8.40 -24.72
C SER A 22 18.34 8.09 -23.70
N SER A 23 19.08 9.13 -23.33
CA SER A 23 20.02 9.11 -22.22
C SER A 23 19.29 9.57 -20.95
N GLU A 24 18.64 8.65 -20.26
CA GLU A 24 18.16 8.90 -18.89
C GLU A 24 19.27 8.41 -17.95
N SER A 25 20.18 9.32 -17.58
CA SER A 25 21.20 9.09 -16.57
C SER A 25 20.61 9.29 -15.17
N GLU A 26 20.05 8.24 -14.59
CA GLU A 26 19.60 8.24 -13.20
C GLU A 26 20.77 7.85 -12.28
N SER A 27 21.52 8.84 -11.81
CA SER A 27 22.56 8.68 -10.80
C SER A 27 22.36 9.68 -9.67
N ASP A 28 21.22 9.59 -8.99
CA ASP A 28 21.00 10.19 -7.68
C ASP A 28 21.10 9.11 -6.60
N ASP A 29 22.33 8.67 -6.31
CA ASP A 29 22.67 7.97 -5.07
C ASP A 29 22.93 9.01 -3.97
N ASP A 30 21.92 9.84 -3.70
CA ASP A 30 21.92 10.68 -2.50
C ASP A 30 21.62 9.77 -1.30
N CYS A 31 22.70 9.28 -0.70
CA CYS A 31 22.69 8.49 0.51
C CYS A 31 21.97 9.27 1.64
N LEU A 32 20.69 8.93 1.86
CA LEU A 32 19.85 9.46 2.94
C LEU A 32 20.33 9.05 4.36
N ASP A 33 21.57 8.58 4.54
CA ASP A 33 22.09 8.21 5.86
C ASP A 33 22.14 9.39 6.83
N SER A 34 22.38 10.60 6.31
CA SER A 34 22.33 11.84 7.11
C SER A 34 20.97 12.07 7.78
N ALA A 35 19.86 11.64 7.15
CA ALA A 35 18.52 11.85 7.69
C ALA A 35 18.19 10.94 8.91
N ARG A 36 19.09 10.02 9.27
CA ARG A 36 18.90 9.06 10.37
C ARG A 36 19.69 9.40 11.62
N ASP A 37 20.50 10.45 11.59
CA ASP A 37 21.33 10.82 12.71
C ASP A 37 20.52 11.61 13.75
N TRP A 38 20.01 10.91 14.75
CA TRP A 38 19.23 11.49 15.84
C TRP A 38 20.17 12.16 16.85
N CYS A 39 20.18 13.49 16.90
CA CYS A 39 20.94 14.23 17.90
C CYS A 39 20.08 14.62 19.12
N GLN A 40 20.68 14.53 20.31
CA GLN A 40 20.03 14.98 21.55
C GLN A 40 19.94 16.51 21.53
N LYS A 41 18.73 17.04 21.61
CA LYS A 41 18.48 18.48 21.53
C LYS A 41 18.32 19.09 22.92
N ASP A 42 19.10 20.13 23.20
CA ASP A 42 18.94 20.94 24.40
C ASP A 42 17.69 21.83 24.28
N VAL A 43 16.68 21.54 25.10
CA VAL A 43 15.36 22.19 25.12
C VAL A 43 15.43 23.63 25.63
N THR A 44 16.57 24.06 26.18
CA THR A 44 16.77 25.44 26.65
C THR A 44 17.17 26.43 25.56
N SER A 45 17.50 25.95 24.35
CA SER A 45 17.84 26.81 23.22
C SER A 45 16.61 27.20 22.37
N PRO A 46 16.42 28.49 22.02
CA PRO A 46 15.36 28.90 21.09
C PRO A 46 15.60 28.26 19.73
N LEU A 47 14.62 27.51 19.23
CA LEU A 47 14.70 26.90 17.92
C LEU A 47 14.71 27.98 16.82
N PRO A 48 15.62 27.91 15.83
CA PRO A 48 15.44 28.69 14.62
C PRO A 48 14.09 28.34 14.01
N SER A 49 13.35 29.37 13.58
CA SER A 49 12.04 29.18 12.95
C SER A 49 12.18 28.21 11.78
N HIS A 50 11.29 27.23 11.69
CA HIS A 50 11.31 26.24 10.60
C HIS A 50 11.36 26.96 9.24
N PRO A 51 12.19 26.50 8.29
CA PRO A 51 12.20 27.05 6.95
C PRO A 51 10.79 27.02 6.38
N LYS A 52 10.28 28.17 5.92
CA LYS A 52 9.00 28.23 5.23
C LYS A 52 9.26 27.80 3.79
N PHE A 53 8.77 26.63 3.41
CA PHE A 53 8.78 26.17 2.02
C PHE A 53 7.48 26.64 1.35
N PRO A 54 7.50 27.72 0.54
CA PRO A 54 6.31 28.16 -0.17
C PRO A 54 5.89 27.09 -1.17
N PHE A 55 4.59 26.83 -1.26
CA PHE A 55 4.06 25.96 -2.31
C PHE A 55 4.22 26.66 -3.66
N THR A 56 5.03 26.08 -4.56
CA THR A 56 5.32 26.62 -5.89
C THR A 56 4.48 25.96 -7.00
N GLY A 57 3.66 24.97 -6.65
CA GLY A 57 2.83 24.26 -7.62
C GLY A 57 1.58 25.05 -8.01
N ASN A 58 0.96 24.64 -9.12
CA ASN A 58 -0.38 25.08 -9.47
C ASN A 58 -1.40 24.39 -8.55
N PRO A 59 -2.17 25.14 -7.74
CA PRO A 59 -3.20 24.56 -6.89
C PRO A 59 -4.41 24.11 -7.73
N GLY A 60 -5.11 23.08 -7.26
CA GLY A 60 -6.33 22.57 -7.89
C GLY A 60 -6.28 21.09 -8.22
N ILE A 61 -7.40 20.56 -8.68
CA ILE A 61 -7.54 19.18 -9.15
C ILE A 61 -6.81 19.06 -10.48
N LYS A 62 -5.84 18.15 -10.57
CA LYS A 62 -5.03 17.92 -11.77
C LYS A 62 -5.52 16.76 -12.63
N VAL A 63 -6.56 16.06 -12.17
CA VAL A 63 -7.16 14.91 -12.85
C VAL A 63 -8.50 15.31 -13.46
N CYS A 64 -8.81 14.76 -14.63
CA CYS A 64 -10.12 14.95 -15.24
C CYS A 64 -11.14 14.08 -14.51
N ILE A 65 -12.07 14.69 -13.79
CA ILE A 65 -13.21 14.03 -13.15
C ILE A 65 -14.47 14.61 -13.80
N GLY A 66 -15.50 13.79 -13.99
CA GLY A 66 -16.78 14.29 -14.48
C GLY A 66 -17.37 15.33 -13.53
N ASP A 67 -18.24 16.20 -14.03
CA ASP A 67 -18.97 17.20 -13.21
C ASP A 67 -20.07 16.57 -12.32
N SER A 68 -19.96 15.26 -12.01
CA SER A 68 -20.96 14.50 -11.26
C SER A 68 -21.05 14.98 -9.80
N GLY A 69 -19.95 15.47 -9.23
CA GLY A 69 -19.83 15.80 -7.81
C GLY A 69 -19.96 14.58 -6.89
N ASP A 70 -19.91 13.36 -7.41
CA ASP A 70 -20.06 12.13 -6.62
C ASP A 70 -18.79 11.86 -5.79
N PRO A 71 -18.86 11.87 -4.45
CA PRO A 71 -17.71 11.55 -3.58
C PRO A 71 -17.05 10.20 -3.89
N PHE A 72 -17.81 9.24 -4.44
CA PHE A 72 -17.27 7.93 -4.81
C PHE A 72 -16.30 8.00 -6.00
N GLU A 73 -16.52 8.89 -6.97
CA GLU A 73 -15.59 9.09 -8.09
C GLU A 73 -14.23 9.61 -7.59
N TYR A 74 -14.24 10.55 -6.64
CA TYR A 74 -13.01 11.05 -6.03
C TYR A 74 -12.30 9.97 -5.22
N PHE A 75 -13.05 9.10 -4.52
CA PHE A 75 -12.47 7.98 -3.78
C PHE A 75 -11.73 7.00 -4.70
N ASN A 76 -12.31 6.69 -5.86
CA ASN A 76 -11.72 5.76 -6.83
C ASN A 76 -10.41 6.27 -7.47
N LEU A 77 -10.09 7.56 -7.35
CA LEU A 77 -8.78 8.08 -7.76
C LEU A 77 -7.62 7.60 -6.86
N PHE A 78 -7.95 7.17 -5.64
CA PHE A 78 -6.96 6.71 -4.66
C PHE A 78 -7.01 5.19 -4.50
N LEU A 79 -8.21 4.61 -4.56
CA LEU A 79 -8.46 3.19 -4.38
C LEU A 79 -9.35 2.70 -5.52
N ASP A 80 -8.73 2.46 -6.67
CA ASP A 80 -9.39 1.88 -7.84
C ASP A 80 -9.50 0.35 -7.74
N ASP A 81 -10.14 -0.24 -8.75
CA ASP A 81 -10.33 -1.69 -8.82
C ASP A 81 -9.03 -2.49 -8.94
N GLU A 82 -7.97 -1.90 -9.49
CA GLU A 82 -6.65 -2.54 -9.59
C GLU A 82 -6.01 -2.62 -8.21
N MET A 83 -6.02 -1.52 -7.46
CA MET A 83 -5.58 -1.46 -6.07
C MET A 83 -6.36 -2.45 -5.19
N PHE A 84 -7.68 -2.55 -5.34
CA PHE A 84 -8.46 -3.57 -4.62
C PHE A 84 -8.10 -4.99 -5.03
N SER A 85 -7.82 -5.24 -6.31
CA SER A 85 -7.36 -6.56 -6.80
C SER A 85 -6.05 -6.95 -6.12
N PHE A 86 -5.09 -6.02 -6.11
CA PHE A 86 -3.80 -6.19 -5.47
C PHE A 86 -3.94 -6.47 -3.97
N ILE A 87 -4.67 -5.63 -3.22
CA ILE A 87 -4.86 -5.82 -1.78
C ILE A 87 -5.49 -7.19 -1.46
N VAL A 88 -6.46 -7.63 -2.26
CA VAL A 88 -7.10 -8.94 -2.10
C VAL A 88 -6.11 -10.08 -2.31
N GLU A 89 -5.31 -10.02 -3.36
CA GLU A 89 -4.29 -11.02 -3.66
C GLU A 89 -3.27 -11.13 -2.53
N GLU A 90 -2.73 -9.99 -2.10
CA GLU A 90 -1.75 -9.90 -1.01
C GLU A 90 -2.30 -10.40 0.32
N THR A 91 -3.54 -10.04 0.65
CA THR A 91 -4.22 -10.45 1.88
C THR A 91 -4.47 -11.96 1.91
N ASN A 92 -4.91 -12.54 0.79
CA ASN A 92 -5.15 -13.98 0.70
C ASN A 92 -3.84 -14.77 0.79
N ARG A 93 -2.81 -14.33 0.07
CA ARG A 93 -1.49 -14.98 0.12
C ARG A 93 -0.86 -14.91 1.50
N TYR A 94 -1.00 -13.77 2.19
CA TYR A 94 -0.52 -13.65 3.57
C TYR A 94 -1.24 -14.60 4.53
N ALA A 95 -2.56 -14.76 4.37
CA ALA A 95 -3.32 -15.71 5.17
C ALA A 95 -2.87 -17.16 4.91
N GLU A 96 -2.65 -17.54 3.65
CA GLU A 96 -2.14 -18.86 3.27
C GLU A 96 -0.78 -19.13 3.93
N SER A 97 0.17 -18.21 3.79
CA SER A 97 1.48 -18.29 4.45
C SER A 97 1.37 -18.40 5.98
N PHE A 98 0.42 -17.70 6.60
CA PHE A 98 0.16 -17.83 8.03
C PHE A 98 -0.26 -19.26 8.41
N PHE A 99 -1.15 -19.89 7.64
CA PHE A 99 -1.60 -21.26 7.94
C PHE A 99 -0.54 -22.33 7.70
N GLU A 100 0.36 -22.12 6.75
CA GLU A 100 1.49 -23.04 6.52
C GLU A 100 2.45 -23.08 7.71
N ASN A 101 2.61 -21.96 8.41
CA ASN A 101 3.60 -21.80 9.48
C ASN A 101 3.01 -21.84 10.90
N ALA A 102 1.69 -21.84 11.06
CA ALA A 102 1.05 -21.72 12.37
C ALA A 102 0.55 -23.07 12.93
N GLU A 103 0.93 -23.37 14.17
CA GLU A 103 0.27 -24.40 14.97
C GLU A 103 -0.96 -23.81 15.67
N LEU A 104 -2.15 -24.14 15.18
CA LEU A 104 -3.41 -23.61 15.69
C LEU A 104 -4.13 -24.63 16.58
N THR A 105 -4.70 -24.14 17.68
CA THR A 105 -5.63 -24.94 18.47
C THR A 105 -6.97 -25.10 17.72
N PRO A 106 -7.73 -26.20 17.93
CA PRO A 106 -9.01 -26.41 17.24
C PRO A 106 -10.07 -25.33 17.46
N GLY A 107 -9.93 -24.50 18.49
CA GLY A 107 -10.82 -23.37 18.79
C GLY A 107 -10.33 -22.01 18.28
N SER A 108 -9.24 -21.97 17.51
CA SER A 108 -8.70 -20.72 16.99
C SER A 108 -9.66 -20.08 16.00
N ARG A 109 -10.06 -18.83 16.24
CA ARG A 109 -10.86 -18.02 15.31
C ARG A 109 -10.20 -17.89 13.93
N ALA A 110 -8.88 -18.01 13.83
CA ALA A 110 -8.19 -17.98 12.55
C ALA A 110 -8.69 -19.08 11.61
N LEU A 111 -9.10 -20.24 12.13
CA LEU A 111 -9.63 -21.36 11.34
C LEU A 111 -10.94 -21.02 10.61
N GLU A 112 -11.62 -19.94 10.97
CA GLU A 112 -12.80 -19.43 10.25
C GLU A 112 -12.43 -18.60 9.01
N TRP A 113 -11.14 -18.43 8.71
CA TRP A 113 -10.68 -17.70 7.53
C TRP A 113 -11.22 -18.31 6.25
N LYS A 114 -11.61 -17.41 5.35
CA LYS A 114 -11.93 -17.69 3.95
C LYS A 114 -11.30 -16.61 3.10
N ASN A 115 -10.85 -16.97 1.90
CA ASN A 115 -10.28 -15.97 0.99
C ASN A 115 -11.28 -14.84 0.74
N THR A 116 -10.78 -13.61 0.78
CA THR A 116 -11.55 -12.41 0.50
C THR A 116 -11.64 -12.15 -1.00
N ASN A 117 -12.51 -11.23 -1.38
CA ASN A 117 -12.66 -10.75 -2.76
C ASN A 117 -12.82 -9.22 -2.76
N LYS A 118 -12.82 -8.62 -3.96
CA LYS A 118 -12.90 -7.17 -4.12
C LYS A 118 -14.12 -6.54 -3.46
N GLU A 119 -15.28 -7.16 -3.62
CA GLU A 119 -16.53 -6.63 -3.06
C GLU A 119 -16.52 -6.66 -1.53
N GLU A 120 -15.99 -7.74 -0.95
CA GLU A 120 -15.82 -7.83 0.50
C GLU A 120 -14.77 -6.83 1.02
N MET A 121 -13.65 -6.67 0.30
CA MET A 121 -12.60 -5.73 0.67
C MET A 121 -13.09 -4.27 0.58
N LYS A 122 -13.87 -3.91 -0.44
CA LYS A 122 -14.53 -2.59 -0.54
C LYS A 122 -15.45 -2.33 0.66
N ARG A 123 -16.28 -3.31 1.05
CA ARG A 123 -17.13 -3.20 2.25
C ARG A 123 -16.30 -3.04 3.51
N PHE A 124 -15.22 -3.80 3.65
CA PHE A 124 -14.30 -3.70 4.79
C PHE A 124 -13.65 -2.31 4.89
N ILE A 125 -13.11 -1.77 3.79
CA ILE A 125 -12.55 -0.41 3.76
C ILE A 125 -13.64 0.64 4.07
N ALA A 126 -14.87 0.47 3.56
CA ALA A 126 -15.98 1.37 3.88
C ALA A 126 -16.31 1.37 5.39
N LEU A 127 -16.23 0.20 6.06
CA LEU A 127 -16.37 0.12 7.51
C LEU A 127 -15.23 0.84 8.24
N LEU A 128 -13.98 0.76 7.75
CA LEU A 128 -12.87 1.52 8.32
C LEU A 128 -13.08 3.03 8.19
N LEU A 129 -13.52 3.50 7.03
CA LEU A 129 -13.84 4.92 6.86
C LEU A 129 -14.96 5.34 7.83
N LEU A 130 -16.00 4.52 7.99
CA LEU A 130 -17.09 4.79 8.93
C LEU A 130 -16.62 4.83 10.39
N GLN A 131 -15.70 3.96 10.80
CA GLN A 131 -15.13 3.98 12.15
C GLN A 131 -14.25 5.21 12.40
N GLY A 132 -13.69 5.81 11.36
CA GLY A 132 -13.01 7.10 11.44
C GLY A 132 -13.96 8.23 11.84
N ILE A 133 -15.21 8.16 11.37
CA ILE A 133 -16.28 9.13 11.67
C ILE A 133 -16.96 8.80 13.00
N VAL A 134 -17.39 7.55 13.17
CA VAL A 134 -18.08 7.07 14.37
C VAL A 134 -17.05 6.43 15.28
N GLN A 135 -16.61 7.14 16.30
CA GLN A 135 -15.62 6.62 17.22
C GLN A 135 -16.27 5.92 18.42
N LYS A 136 -15.69 4.77 18.81
CA LYS A 136 -16.03 4.05 20.04
C LYS A 136 -14.78 3.82 20.88
N PRO A 137 -14.92 3.73 22.21
CA PRO A 137 -13.78 3.53 23.11
C PRO A 137 -13.12 2.15 22.91
N VAL A 138 -13.89 1.15 22.48
CA VAL A 138 -13.42 -0.21 22.21
C VAL A 138 -14.02 -0.75 20.92
N GLU A 139 -13.24 -1.52 20.18
CA GLU A 139 -13.59 -2.06 18.85
C GLU A 139 -14.86 -2.94 18.90
N GLN A 140 -14.94 -3.82 19.90
CA GLN A 140 -16.09 -4.70 20.13
C GLN A 140 -17.40 -3.91 20.34
N GLY A 141 -17.28 -2.64 20.74
CA GLY A 141 -18.42 -1.73 20.87
C GLY A 141 -19.18 -1.52 19.57
N PHE A 142 -18.53 -1.67 18.41
CA PHE A 142 -19.18 -1.53 17.09
C PHE A 142 -20.16 -2.66 16.77
N TRP A 143 -20.00 -3.82 17.41
CA TRP A 143 -20.90 -4.97 17.28
C TRP A 143 -21.76 -5.21 18.53
N SER A 144 -21.81 -4.23 19.44
CA SER A 144 -22.61 -4.34 20.66
C SER A 144 -24.12 -4.41 20.35
N LYS A 145 -24.81 -5.36 20.97
CA LYS A 145 -26.28 -5.46 20.95
C LYS A 145 -26.97 -4.60 22.01
N ARG A 146 -26.20 -3.95 22.90
CA ARG A 146 -26.75 -3.06 23.93
C ARG A 146 -27.34 -1.82 23.25
N PRO A 147 -28.61 -1.45 23.51
CA PRO A 147 -29.27 -0.33 22.80
C PRO A 147 -28.46 0.98 22.81
N ILE A 148 -27.85 1.33 23.95
CA ILE A 148 -27.05 2.57 24.10
C ILE A 148 -25.72 2.56 23.32
N LEU A 149 -25.21 1.38 22.97
CA LEU A 149 -23.95 1.22 22.24
C LEU A 149 -24.14 0.73 20.81
N SER A 150 -25.36 0.42 20.40
CA SER A 150 -25.61 -0.28 19.14
C SER A 150 -25.26 0.58 17.94
N THR A 151 -24.49 0.01 17.01
CA THR A 151 -24.24 0.54 15.67
C THR A 151 -24.70 -0.48 14.64
N PRO A 152 -26.02 -0.62 14.44
CA PRO A 152 -26.61 -1.75 13.72
C PRO A 152 -26.15 -1.85 12.26
N PHE A 153 -25.72 -0.74 11.66
CA PHE A 153 -25.22 -0.74 10.29
C PHE A 153 -23.94 -1.57 10.11
N LEU A 154 -22.94 -1.45 11.00
CA LEU A 154 -21.67 -2.19 10.88
C LEU A 154 -21.90 -3.70 10.89
N GLY A 155 -22.65 -4.18 11.90
CA GLY A 155 -22.95 -5.61 12.05
C GLY A 155 -23.81 -6.20 10.92
N LYS A 156 -24.58 -5.37 10.20
CA LYS A 156 -25.34 -5.79 9.01
C LYS A 156 -24.44 -5.95 7.78
N VAL A 157 -23.41 -5.13 7.65
CA VAL A 157 -22.47 -5.16 6.52
C VAL A 157 -21.47 -6.30 6.68
N MET A 158 -20.91 -6.46 7.88
CA MET A 158 -19.92 -7.49 8.18
C MET A 158 -19.96 -7.88 9.65
N GLY A 159 -19.92 -9.19 9.93
CA GLY A 159 -19.87 -9.70 11.30
C GLY A 159 -18.52 -9.43 11.98
N GLU A 160 -18.53 -9.28 13.31
CA GLU A 160 -17.34 -8.98 14.13
C GLU A 160 -16.19 -9.96 13.88
N VAL A 161 -16.53 -11.25 13.75
CA VAL A 161 -15.53 -12.29 13.54
C VAL A 161 -14.83 -12.11 12.20
N ARG A 162 -15.60 -11.92 11.13
CA ARG A 162 -15.05 -11.71 9.78
C ARG A 162 -14.27 -10.42 9.67
N TYR A 163 -14.78 -9.33 10.24
CA TYR A 163 -14.06 -8.05 10.29
C TYR A 163 -12.70 -8.19 11.00
N GLY A 164 -12.68 -8.83 12.17
CA GLY A 164 -11.44 -9.07 12.90
C GLY A 164 -10.45 -9.95 12.13
N LEU A 165 -10.93 -10.91 11.35
CA LEU A 165 -10.09 -11.74 10.49
C LEU A 165 -9.52 -10.96 9.29
N LEU A 166 -10.32 -10.12 8.64
CA LEU A 166 -9.80 -9.25 7.57
C LEU A 166 -8.78 -8.27 8.12
N MET A 167 -9.04 -7.68 9.29
CA MET A 167 -8.07 -6.81 9.95
C MET A 167 -6.79 -7.57 10.34
N LYS A 168 -6.91 -8.87 10.66
CA LYS A 168 -5.75 -9.74 10.95
C LYS A 168 -4.85 -9.99 9.75
N PHE A 169 -5.44 -10.28 8.61
CA PHE A 169 -4.70 -10.73 7.44
C PHE A 169 -4.49 -9.64 6.38
N LEU A 170 -5.03 -8.44 6.59
CA LEU A 170 -4.87 -7.31 5.68
C LEU A 170 -3.39 -7.07 5.37
N HIS A 171 -3.05 -7.17 4.09
CA HIS A 171 -1.67 -7.05 3.64
C HIS A 171 -1.58 -6.28 2.32
N PHE A 172 -0.42 -5.66 2.08
CA PHE A 172 -0.20 -4.72 0.96
C PHE A 172 1.12 -4.96 0.22
N ALA A 173 1.79 -6.09 0.42
CA ALA A 173 3.13 -6.30 -0.12
C ALA A 173 3.52 -7.77 -0.25
N ASN A 174 4.17 -8.12 -1.37
CA ASN A 174 4.60 -9.49 -1.54
C ASN A 174 5.71 -9.89 -0.58
N ASN A 175 5.43 -10.84 0.31
CA ASN A 175 6.39 -11.38 1.27
C ASN A 175 7.36 -12.39 0.62
N ASP A 176 6.99 -13.04 -0.48
CA ASP A 176 7.84 -14.04 -1.15
C ASP A 176 9.00 -13.39 -1.93
N GLU A 177 8.84 -12.12 -2.31
CA GLU A 177 9.90 -11.32 -2.95
C GLU A 177 10.94 -10.78 -1.96
N SER A 178 10.79 -11.04 -0.65
CA SER A 178 11.72 -10.55 0.38
C SER A 178 12.93 -11.47 0.63
N SER A 179 13.10 -12.54 -0.16
CA SER A 179 14.17 -13.52 -0.01
C SER A 179 15.46 -13.21 -0.79
N SER A 180 15.62 -12.00 -1.34
CA SER A 180 16.95 -11.50 -1.71
C SER A 180 17.50 -10.69 -0.55
N ASP A 181 18.63 -11.15 -0.01
CA ASP A 181 19.48 -10.44 0.96
C ASP A 181 19.43 -8.93 0.70
N LEU A 182 18.73 -8.20 1.57
CA LEU A 182 18.96 -6.81 1.96
C LEU A 182 17.81 -6.35 2.86
N ASP A 183 18.11 -6.36 4.16
CA ASP A 183 17.62 -5.39 5.14
C ASP A 183 16.17 -5.58 5.66
N HIS A 184 16.10 -5.90 6.96
CA HIS A 184 14.95 -6.14 7.85
C HIS A 184 13.85 -5.03 7.85
N ASN A 185 13.98 -4.02 7.00
CA ASN A 185 13.14 -2.83 6.89
C ASN A 185 12.39 -2.70 5.54
N MET A 186 12.33 -3.77 4.72
CA MET A 186 11.66 -3.76 3.41
C MET A 186 10.14 -3.51 3.44
N LYS A 187 9.44 -3.74 4.57
CA LYS A 187 8.00 -3.43 4.70
C LYS A 187 7.68 -1.94 4.48
N ILE A 188 8.66 -1.04 4.66
CA ILE A 188 8.51 0.40 4.46
C ILE A 188 8.95 0.84 3.05
N LYS A 189 9.78 0.04 2.35
CA LYS A 189 10.40 0.44 1.07
C LYS A 189 9.43 0.38 -0.12
N LYS A 190 8.49 -0.58 -0.17
CA LYS A 190 7.49 -0.64 -1.27
C LYS A 190 6.49 0.52 -1.25
N HIS A 191 6.29 1.18 -0.11
CA HIS A 191 5.45 2.37 -0.04
C HIS A 191 6.05 3.58 -0.76
N LYS A 192 7.37 3.69 -0.95
CA LYS A 192 7.96 4.89 -1.58
C LYS A 192 7.74 5.00 -3.08
N ARG A 193 7.54 3.89 -3.81
CA ARG A 193 7.37 3.94 -5.27
C ARG A 193 5.93 4.21 -5.71
N VAL A 194 4.94 3.97 -4.84
CA VAL A 194 3.51 4.30 -5.07
C VAL A 194 3.07 5.56 -4.31
N SER A 195 3.83 6.01 -3.30
CA SER A 195 3.44 7.17 -2.45
C SER A 195 3.88 8.55 -2.91
N GLN A 196 4.54 8.70 -4.06
CA GLN A 196 4.84 10.06 -4.56
C GLN A 196 3.60 10.79 -5.08
N SER A 197 2.46 10.12 -5.26
CA SER A 197 1.23 10.77 -5.68
C SER A 197 0.24 11.09 -4.56
N ASN A 198 0.08 10.30 -3.48
CA ASN A 198 -1.08 10.50 -2.57
C ASN A 198 -0.87 10.10 -1.09
N SER A 199 0.27 10.43 -0.48
CA SER A 199 0.51 10.17 0.94
C SER A 199 -0.02 11.28 1.86
N THR A 200 -1.25 11.13 2.36
CA THR A 200 -1.64 11.78 3.64
C THR A 200 -2.73 11.05 4.42
N ASN A 201 -3.58 10.22 3.81
CA ASN A 201 -4.81 9.79 4.49
C ASN A 201 -4.78 8.40 5.16
N LEU A 202 -3.74 7.59 5.00
CA LEU A 202 -3.62 6.30 5.71
C LEU A 202 -2.76 6.36 6.99
N CYS A 203 -2.22 7.54 7.35
CA CYS A 203 -1.40 7.71 8.56
C CYS A 203 -2.24 7.77 9.85
N MET A 204 -3.55 8.01 9.75
CA MET A 204 -4.47 8.08 10.91
C MET A 204 -4.72 6.72 11.58
N TYR A 205 -4.48 5.61 10.87
CA TYR A 205 -4.59 4.26 11.43
C TYR A 205 -3.26 3.69 11.91
N ARG A 206 -2.14 4.40 11.70
CA ARG A 206 -0.78 3.97 12.05
C ARG A 206 -0.63 3.69 13.55
N ASN A 207 -1.32 4.41 14.45
CA ASN A 207 -1.21 4.11 15.89
C ASN A 207 -2.09 2.95 16.36
N ARG A 208 -3.19 2.62 15.67
CA ARG A 208 -4.06 1.48 16.03
C ARG A 208 -3.63 0.17 15.37
N ILE A 209 -3.19 0.22 14.11
CA ILE A 209 -2.69 -0.96 13.37
C ILE A 209 -1.36 -1.45 13.99
N TYR A 210 -0.44 -0.55 14.36
CA TYR A 210 0.86 -0.96 14.90
C TYR A 210 0.80 -1.50 16.34
N GLN A 211 -0.13 -1.03 17.18
CA GLN A 211 -0.35 -1.60 18.52
C GLN A 211 -0.95 -3.01 18.48
N TRP A 212 -1.53 -3.40 17.33
CA TRP A 212 -2.16 -4.70 17.12
C TRP A 212 -1.25 -5.67 16.36
N MET A 213 -0.43 -5.20 15.42
CA MET A 213 0.58 -6.05 14.73
C MET A 213 1.73 -6.53 15.65
N ASN A 214 1.90 -5.94 16.83
CA ASN A 214 2.95 -6.29 17.80
C ASN A 214 2.42 -7.04 19.04
N ARG A 215 1.26 -7.69 18.94
CA ARG A 215 0.68 -8.51 20.01
C ARG A 215 0.13 -9.82 19.44
#